data_AF-A0A1I8PYE0-F1
#
_entry.id   AF-A0A1I8PYE0-F1
#
_cell.length_a   1.000
_cell.length_b   1.000
_cell.length_c   1.000
_cell.angle_alpha   90.00
_cell.angle_beta   90.00
_cell.angle_gamma   90.00
#
_symmetry.space_group_name_H-M   'P 1'
#
loop_
_entity.id
_entity.type
_entity.pdbx_description
1 polymer ?
#
loop_
_entity_poly.entity_id
_entity_poly.type
_entity_poly.pdbx_seq_one_letter_code
_entity_poly.pdbx_strand_id
1 'polypeptide(L)'
;MAQMVQMTTEQLQQLIEAVRVSAAANGAAAGEAAAVKSKGSFSNCSSRFGGQRDHEAVEEFITSIVTYKEIECISDEDALKGISLLFYGLASTWWQGVRKEAKTWNDVLALIRDHFSPTKPAYQIYMEIFDKKQDESTAIDTFVCQKRALLAQLPDGRHDEETEIDLIYGLLNIKYRKHIARHDFKTFRELLEKGRIIEHNMMEDQAEQSGPVRGARGTKRCTYCNFRGHKSEECRKRKSANNDD
;
A
#
# COMPACT_ATOMS: atom_id res chain seq x y z
N MET A 1 79.11 -0.46 38.88
CA MET A 1 78.23 -1.20 39.81
C MET A 1 76.80 -0.88 39.43
N ALA A 2 76.11 -1.78 38.72
CA ALA A 2 74.73 -1.56 38.28
C ALA A 2 73.78 -1.80 39.47
N GLN A 3 73.05 -0.77 39.87
CA GLN A 3 72.14 -0.82 41.00
C GLN A 3 70.82 -1.45 40.52
N MET A 4 70.61 -2.72 40.87
CA MET A 4 69.34 -3.41 40.61
C MET A 4 68.28 -2.84 41.54
N VAL A 5 67.36 -2.05 40.99
CA VAL A 5 66.17 -1.58 41.71
C VAL A 5 65.27 -2.80 41.92
N GLN A 6 65.36 -3.43 43.09
CA GLN A 6 64.44 -4.46 43.52
C GLN A 6 63.21 -3.78 44.11
N MET A 7 62.11 -3.82 43.37
CA MET A 7 60.80 -3.36 43.85
C MET A 7 60.33 -4.32 44.95
N THR A 8 59.99 -3.79 46.13
CA THR A 8 59.47 -4.64 47.22
C THR A 8 58.04 -5.06 46.93
N THR A 9 57.60 -6.19 47.49
CA THR A 9 56.23 -6.70 47.36
C THR A 9 55.18 -5.70 47.83
N GLU A 10 55.50 -4.87 48.82
CA GLU A 10 54.63 -3.80 49.31
C GLU A 10 54.47 -2.66 48.29
N GLN A 11 55.56 -2.29 47.61
CA GLN A 11 55.51 -1.29 46.52
C GLN A 11 54.71 -1.80 45.32
N LEU A 12 54.76 -3.11 45.04
CA LEU A 12 53.95 -3.73 43.99
C LEU A 12 52.45 -3.71 44.34
N GLN A 13 52.10 -4.00 45.60
CA GLN A 13 50.71 -3.95 46.07
C GLN A 13 50.14 -2.53 45.99
N GLN A 14 50.90 -1.52 46.42
CA GLN A 14 50.50 -0.11 46.31
C GLN A 14 50.27 0.33 44.86
N LEU A 15 51.11 -0.14 43.92
CA LEU A 15 50.94 0.11 42.49
C LEU A 15 49.68 -0.55 41.92
N ILE A 16 49.40 -1.81 42.30
CA ILE A 16 48.19 -2.52 41.86
C ILE A 16 46.93 -1.83 42.40
N GLU A 17 46.95 -1.38 43.65
CA GLU A 17 45.83 -0.67 44.26
C GLU A 17 45.62 0.70 43.62
N ALA A 18 46.68 1.46 43.34
CA ALA A 18 46.61 2.72 42.59
C ALA A 18 46.06 2.53 41.16
N VAL A 19 46.42 1.43 40.48
CA VAL A 19 45.88 1.09 39.15
C VAL A 19 44.42 0.65 39.23
N ARG A 20 44.01 -0.06 40.28
CA ARG A 20 42.59 -0.41 40.49
C ARG A 20 41.73 0.80 40.79
N VAL A 21 42.22 1.74 41.60
CA VAL A 21 41.52 2.99 41.91
C VAL A 21 41.43 3.89 40.67
N SER A 22 42.47 3.97 39.84
CA SER A 22 42.42 4.72 38.58
C SER A 22 41.52 4.04 37.53
N ALA A 23 41.50 2.71 37.46
CA ALA A 23 40.57 1.97 36.62
C ALA A 23 39.11 2.11 37.11
N ALA A 24 38.87 2.18 38.42
CA ALA A 24 37.55 2.43 38.99
C ALA A 24 37.09 3.89 38.78
N ALA A 25 38.01 4.86 38.87
CA ALA A 25 37.71 6.26 38.56
C ALA A 25 37.40 6.48 37.07
N ASN A 26 38.15 5.81 36.18
CA ASN A 26 37.87 5.81 34.74
C ASN A 26 36.63 4.97 34.39
N GLY A 27 36.30 3.94 35.18
CA GLY A 27 35.09 3.14 35.06
C GLY A 27 33.83 3.85 35.57
N ALA A 28 33.95 4.75 36.55
CA ALA A 28 32.84 5.58 37.04
C ALA A 28 32.48 6.70 36.06
N ALA A 29 33.45 7.23 35.30
CA ALA A 29 33.19 8.15 34.19
C ALA A 29 32.77 7.43 32.89
N ALA A 30 33.02 6.12 32.76
CA ALA A 30 32.57 5.30 31.63
C ALA A 30 31.23 4.56 31.89
N GLY A 31 30.75 4.54 33.13
CA GLY A 31 29.45 3.96 33.52
C GLY A 31 28.25 4.88 33.31
N GLU A 32 28.51 6.16 32.99
CA GLU A 32 27.50 7.16 32.59
C GLU A 32 27.70 7.65 31.15
N ALA A 33 28.55 6.98 30.38
CA ALA A 33 28.30 6.85 28.95
C ALA A 33 27.18 5.82 28.77
N ALA A 34 25.98 6.19 29.22
CA ALA A 34 24.77 5.66 28.61
C ALA A 34 25.04 5.67 27.12
N ALA A 35 24.97 4.49 26.50
CA ALA A 35 25.04 4.37 25.05
C ALA A 35 24.26 5.56 24.49
N VAL A 36 24.96 6.51 23.88
CA VAL A 36 24.33 7.53 23.07
C VAL A 36 23.80 6.71 21.90
N LYS A 37 22.64 6.07 22.12
CA LYS A 37 21.75 5.67 21.05
C LYS A 37 21.69 6.93 20.21
N SER A 38 22.22 6.87 18.99
CA SER A 38 22.19 8.02 18.09
C SER A 38 20.80 8.60 18.20
N LYS A 39 20.71 9.85 18.65
CA LYS A 39 19.43 10.51 18.89
C LYS A 39 18.63 10.37 17.59
N GLY A 40 17.56 9.57 17.61
CA GLY A 40 16.77 9.29 16.42
C GLY A 40 16.33 10.61 15.80
N SER A 41 16.45 10.73 14.47
CA SER A 41 16.17 11.97 13.76
C SER A 41 15.53 11.66 12.41
N PHE A 42 14.74 12.60 11.90
CA PHE A 42 14.08 12.49 10.60
C PHE A 42 15.00 12.68 9.40
N SER A 43 16.32 12.83 9.58
CA SER A 43 17.27 13.06 8.49
C SER A 43 17.26 11.96 7.43
N ASN A 44 17.10 10.70 7.83
CA ASN A 44 17.09 9.53 6.95
C ASN A 44 15.67 9.05 6.59
N CYS A 45 14.62 9.75 7.03
CA CYS A 45 13.26 9.41 6.66
C CYS A 45 13.09 9.62 5.14
N SER A 46 12.58 8.62 4.42
CA SER A 46 12.31 8.70 2.98
C SER A 46 11.00 9.43 2.66
N SER A 47 10.08 9.48 3.61
CA SER A 47 8.77 10.12 3.43
C SER A 47 8.91 11.65 3.42
N ARG A 48 8.24 12.28 2.46
CA ARG A 48 8.28 13.73 2.22
C ARG A 48 6.90 14.20 1.78
N PHE A 49 6.48 15.36 2.26
CA PHE A 49 5.16 15.92 1.97
C PHE A 49 5.22 17.29 1.30
N GLY A 50 4.53 17.43 0.17
CA GLY A 50 4.58 18.62 -0.70
C GLY A 50 3.42 19.60 -0.50
N GLY A 51 2.39 19.21 0.25
CA GLY A 51 1.17 20.01 0.46
C GLY A 51 0.02 19.62 -0.46
N GLN A 52 0.00 18.37 -0.95
CA GLN A 52 -1.14 17.83 -1.67
C GLN A 52 -2.40 17.90 -0.79
N ARG A 53 -3.50 18.43 -1.33
CA ARG A 53 -4.80 18.50 -0.63
C ARG A 53 -5.62 17.24 -0.89
N ASP A 54 -5.05 16.11 -0.52
CA ASP A 54 -5.60 14.78 -0.75
C ASP A 54 -5.56 13.97 0.54
N HIS A 55 -6.68 13.34 0.89
CA HIS A 55 -6.82 12.62 2.15
C HIS A 55 -5.88 11.40 2.20
N GLU A 56 -5.76 10.66 1.10
CA GLU A 56 -4.94 9.45 1.05
C GLU A 56 -3.46 9.81 1.17
N ALA A 57 -2.99 10.82 0.43
CA ALA A 57 -1.61 11.28 0.50
C ALA A 57 -1.23 11.83 1.88
N VAL A 58 -2.17 12.50 2.57
CA VAL A 58 -1.95 13.03 3.92
C VAL A 58 -1.85 11.91 4.95
N GLU A 59 -2.79 10.95 4.94
CA GLU A 59 -2.73 9.84 5.89
C GLU A 59 -1.55 8.90 5.61
N GLU A 60 -1.21 8.62 4.35
CA GLU A 60 -0.01 7.83 4.01
C GLU A 60 1.27 8.48 4.57
N PHE A 61 1.40 9.80 4.42
CA PHE A 61 2.51 10.55 4.99
C PHE A 61 2.51 10.46 6.53
N ILE A 62 1.37 10.71 7.18
CA ILE A 62 1.26 10.68 8.65
C ILE A 62 1.59 9.28 9.20
N THR A 63 1.01 8.22 8.63
CA THR A 63 1.31 6.84 9.02
C THR A 63 2.80 6.56 8.87
N SER A 64 3.40 6.94 7.74
CA SER A 64 4.83 6.71 7.49
C SER A 64 5.73 7.40 8.52
N ILE A 65 5.46 8.66 8.88
CA ILE A 65 6.30 9.41 9.83
C ILE A 65 6.07 8.95 11.28
N VAL A 66 4.86 8.55 11.64
CA VAL A 66 4.55 8.02 12.97
C VAL A 66 5.23 6.67 13.16
N THR A 67 5.11 5.76 12.19
CA THR A 67 5.81 4.47 12.22
C THR A 67 7.33 4.66 12.24
N TYR A 68 7.88 5.59 11.45
CA TYR A 68 9.30 5.89 11.47
C TYR A 68 9.76 6.42 12.84
N LYS A 69 8.99 7.34 13.44
CA LYS A 69 9.24 7.89 14.77
C LYS A 69 9.28 6.79 15.84
N GLU A 70 8.39 5.81 15.75
CA GLU A 70 8.34 4.65 16.65
C GLU A 70 9.55 3.73 16.48
N ILE A 71 9.91 3.39 15.23
CA ILE A 71 11.04 2.50 14.93
C ILE A 71 12.38 3.13 15.37
N GLU A 72 12.59 4.41 15.06
CA GLU A 72 13.82 5.14 15.38
C GLU A 72 13.84 5.69 16.82
N CYS A 73 12.81 5.39 17.62
CA CYS A 73 12.66 5.87 19.01
C CYS A 73 12.84 7.39 19.15
N ILE A 74 12.28 8.17 18.22
CA ILE A 74 12.43 9.64 18.21
C ILE A 74 11.53 10.25 19.29
N SER A 75 12.09 11.09 20.15
CA SER A 75 11.33 11.83 21.17
C SER A 75 10.36 12.82 20.53
N ASP A 76 9.24 13.16 21.20
CA ASP A 76 8.28 14.14 20.69
C ASP A 76 8.93 15.52 20.49
N GLU A 77 9.87 15.91 21.36
CA GLU A 77 10.59 17.17 21.25
C GLU A 77 11.52 17.22 20.02
N ASP A 78 12.23 16.12 19.74
CA ASP A 78 13.10 16.03 18.57
C ASP A 78 12.28 15.90 17.30
N ALA A 79 11.14 15.21 17.37
CA ALA A 79 10.21 15.08 16.25
C ALA A 79 9.63 16.44 15.85
N LEU A 80 9.22 17.26 16.83
CA LEU A 80 8.77 18.64 16.63
C LEU A 80 9.83 19.53 15.96
N LYS A 81 11.09 19.39 16.35
CA LYS A 81 12.21 20.14 15.74
C LYS A 81 12.55 19.64 14.34
N GLY A 82 12.41 18.34 14.11
CA GLY A 82 12.80 17.67 12.87
C GLY A 82 11.73 17.67 11.76
N ILE A 83 10.45 17.87 12.10
CA ILE A 83 9.34 17.75 11.13
C ILE A 83 9.51 18.66 9.90
N SER A 84 10.11 19.86 10.07
CA SER A 84 10.32 20.78 8.96
C SER A 84 11.21 20.22 7.85
N LEU A 85 12.04 19.21 8.13
CA LEU A 85 12.87 18.53 7.13
C LEU A 85 12.06 17.66 6.18
N LEU A 86 10.84 17.28 6.59
CA LEU A 86 9.95 16.40 5.83
C LEU A 86 9.08 17.18 4.83
N PHE A 87 8.97 18.50 4.99
CA PHE A 87 8.16 19.35 4.15
C PHE A 87 8.95 19.95 2.99
N TYR A 88 8.33 19.97 1.82
CA TYR A 88 8.81 20.71 0.65
C TYR A 88 7.65 21.47 0.00
N GLY A 89 7.95 22.34 -0.96
CA GLY A 89 6.93 23.07 -1.71
C GLY A 89 5.97 23.86 -0.81
N LEU A 90 4.67 23.72 -1.07
CA LEU A 90 3.60 24.45 -0.38
C LEU A 90 3.57 24.13 1.12
N ALA A 91 3.79 22.87 1.50
CA ALA A 91 3.81 22.46 2.90
C ALA A 91 4.90 23.17 3.71
N SER A 92 6.07 23.41 3.10
CA SER A 92 7.17 24.12 3.76
C SER A 92 6.79 25.57 4.05
N THR A 93 6.20 26.27 3.07
CA THR A 93 5.71 27.65 3.23
C THR A 93 4.61 27.74 4.29
N TRP A 94 3.66 26.82 4.27
CA TRP A 94 2.59 26.73 5.27
C TRP A 94 3.16 26.55 6.69
N TRP A 95 4.08 25.60 6.87
CA TRP A 95 4.64 25.27 8.17
C TRP A 95 5.36 26.46 8.82
N GLN A 96 6.05 27.30 8.04
CA GLN A 96 6.68 28.52 8.57
C GLN A 96 5.69 29.48 9.23
N GLY A 97 4.45 29.53 8.73
CA GLY A 97 3.37 30.36 9.28
C GLY A 97 2.80 29.80 10.58
N VAL A 98 2.56 28.49 10.65
CA VAL A 98 1.80 27.86 11.74
C VAL A 98 2.65 27.16 12.80
N ARG A 99 3.98 27.03 12.62
CA ARG A 99 4.87 26.29 13.54
C ARG A 99 4.81 26.72 15.01
N LYS A 100 4.36 27.94 15.30
CA LYS A 100 4.23 28.46 16.68
C LYS A 100 2.96 27.98 17.37
N GLU A 101 1.98 27.52 16.60
CA GLU A 101 0.69 27.04 17.08
C GLU A 101 0.78 25.59 17.57
N ALA A 102 1.66 24.78 16.96
CA ALA A 102 1.93 23.41 17.37
C ALA A 102 2.85 23.36 18.61
N LYS A 103 2.33 22.90 19.75
CA LYS A 103 3.11 22.74 20.99
C LYS A 103 3.50 21.28 21.24
N THR A 104 2.68 20.35 20.78
CA THR A 104 2.89 18.92 20.92
C THR A 104 3.00 18.24 19.55
N TRP A 105 3.60 17.05 19.51
CA TRP A 105 3.65 16.25 18.28
C TRP A 105 2.24 15.96 17.72
N ASN A 106 1.27 15.72 18.61
CA ASN A 106 -0.12 15.50 18.20
C ASN A 106 -0.75 16.76 17.58
N ASP A 107 -0.39 17.96 18.03
CA ASP A 107 -0.86 19.20 17.42
C ASP A 107 -0.38 19.32 15.98
N VAL A 108 0.85 18.88 15.68
CA VAL A 108 1.39 18.84 14.31
C VAL A 108 0.54 17.94 13.43
N LEU A 109 0.26 16.72 13.87
CA LEU A 109 -0.56 15.77 13.12
C LEU A 109 -1.97 16.32 12.89
N ALA A 110 -2.57 16.95 13.91
CA ALA A 110 -3.87 17.58 13.81
C ALA A 110 -3.88 18.74 12.81
N LEU A 111 -2.87 19.63 12.85
CA LEU A 111 -2.74 20.76 11.93
C LEU A 111 -2.53 20.32 10.48
N ILE A 112 -1.74 19.26 10.25
CA ILE A 112 -1.57 18.70 8.90
C ILE A 112 -2.92 18.20 8.37
N ARG A 113 -3.65 17.42 9.18
CA ARG A 113 -4.98 16.90 8.82
C ARG A 113 -5.95 18.04 8.53
N ASP A 114 -6.10 18.99 9.45
CA ASP A 114 -7.05 20.09 9.31
C ASP A 114 -6.78 20.95 8.05
N HIS A 115 -5.51 21.21 7.74
CA HIS A 115 -5.15 22.07 6.62
C HIS A 115 -5.19 21.35 5.25
N PHE A 116 -4.64 20.14 5.16
CA PHE A 116 -4.44 19.43 3.89
C PHE A 116 -5.46 18.31 3.63
N SER A 117 -6.11 17.80 4.67
CA SER A 117 -7.16 16.78 4.60
C SER A 117 -8.40 17.23 5.39
N PRO A 118 -9.05 18.35 5.00
CA PRO A 118 -10.27 18.78 5.66
C PRO A 118 -11.26 17.62 5.63
N THR A 119 -11.66 17.18 6.83
CA THR A 119 -12.49 15.99 7.00
C THR A 119 -13.78 16.17 6.22
N LYS A 120 -13.96 15.34 5.18
CA LYS A 120 -15.22 15.32 4.45
C LYS A 120 -16.31 14.96 5.46
N PRO A 121 -17.38 15.76 5.60
CA PRO A 121 -18.47 15.38 6.47
C PRO A 121 -19.08 14.07 5.98
N ALA A 122 -19.51 13.23 6.91
CA ALA A 122 -19.92 11.85 6.61
C ALA A 122 -20.95 11.72 5.47
N TYR A 123 -21.86 12.68 5.30
CA TYR A 123 -22.83 12.64 4.21
C TYR A 123 -22.18 12.73 2.83
N GLN A 124 -21.08 13.49 2.68
CA GLN A 124 -20.32 13.56 1.42
C GLN A 124 -19.60 12.24 1.13
N ILE A 125 -19.04 11.61 2.18
CA ILE A 125 -18.41 10.29 2.06
C ILE A 125 -19.44 9.26 1.58
N TYR A 126 -20.65 9.24 2.14
CA TYR A 126 -21.71 8.36 1.65
C TYR A 126 -22.08 8.65 0.19
N MET A 127 -22.21 9.93 -0.19
CA MET A 127 -22.47 10.28 -1.59
C MET A 127 -21.38 9.71 -2.51
N GLU A 128 -20.10 9.83 -2.14
CA GLU A 128 -18.96 9.32 -2.90
C GLU A 128 -18.90 7.78 -2.94
N ILE A 129 -19.26 7.11 -1.83
CA ILE A 129 -19.39 5.65 -1.78
C ILE A 129 -20.44 5.18 -2.80
N PHE A 130 -21.59 5.84 -2.89
CA PHE A 130 -22.69 5.40 -3.75
C PHE A 130 -22.66 5.99 -5.17
N ASP A 131 -21.84 7.00 -5.44
CA ASP A 131 -21.75 7.68 -6.74
C ASP A 131 -21.37 6.72 -7.87
N LYS A 132 -20.35 5.88 -7.64
CA LYS A 132 -19.82 4.95 -8.65
C LYS A 132 -19.97 3.50 -8.24
N LYS A 133 -20.68 2.75 -9.07
CA LYS A 133 -20.72 1.28 -9.05
C LYS A 133 -19.47 0.71 -9.71
N GLN A 134 -19.18 -0.55 -9.45
CA GLN A 134 -18.05 -1.25 -10.07
C GLN A 134 -18.28 -1.39 -11.59
N ASP A 135 -17.34 -0.91 -12.38
CA ASP A 135 -17.35 -1.11 -13.84
C ASP A 135 -16.98 -2.55 -14.24
N GLU A 136 -17.01 -2.85 -15.53
CA GLU A 136 -16.72 -4.19 -16.04
C GLU A 136 -15.22 -4.53 -16.02
N SER A 137 -14.35 -3.54 -16.11
CA SER A 137 -12.90 -3.68 -16.18
C SER A 137 -12.21 -3.76 -14.82
N THR A 138 -12.82 -3.20 -13.77
CA THR A 138 -12.21 -3.05 -12.45
C THR A 138 -12.29 -4.37 -11.70
N ALA A 139 -11.13 -4.88 -11.30
CA ALA A 139 -11.02 -6.07 -10.47
C ALA A 139 -11.66 -5.88 -9.10
N ILE A 140 -12.14 -6.98 -8.50
CA ILE A 140 -12.81 -6.99 -7.21
C ILE A 140 -11.93 -6.44 -6.09
N ASP A 141 -10.65 -6.80 -6.08
CA ASP A 141 -9.68 -6.34 -5.09
C ASP A 141 -9.52 -4.81 -5.12
N THR A 142 -9.33 -4.22 -6.30
CA THR A 142 -9.19 -2.78 -6.47
C THR A 142 -10.47 -2.05 -6.03
N PHE A 143 -11.63 -2.54 -6.45
CA PHE A 143 -12.90 -1.92 -6.11
C PHE A 143 -13.19 -1.94 -4.61
N VAL A 144 -13.05 -3.12 -3.98
CA VAL A 144 -13.26 -3.27 -2.53
C VAL A 144 -12.26 -2.43 -1.75
N CYS A 145 -10.98 -2.39 -2.16
CA CYS A 145 -9.95 -1.56 -1.53
C CYS A 145 -10.35 -0.07 -1.54
N GLN A 146 -10.73 0.47 -2.70
CA GLN A 146 -11.16 1.87 -2.83
C GLN A 146 -12.40 2.19 -1.97
N LYS A 147 -13.40 1.30 -1.94
CA LYS A 147 -14.59 1.51 -1.11
C LYS A 147 -14.29 1.44 0.39
N ARG A 148 -13.42 0.52 0.81
CA ARG A 148 -12.97 0.44 2.21
C ARG A 148 -12.15 1.64 2.64
N ALA A 149 -11.34 2.20 1.75
CA ALA A 149 -10.61 3.44 2.00
C ALA A 149 -11.55 4.63 2.25
N LEU A 150 -12.70 4.71 1.55
CA LEU A 150 -13.73 5.71 1.82
C LEU A 150 -14.46 5.46 3.14
N LEU A 151 -14.82 4.20 3.44
CA LEU A 151 -15.49 3.85 4.69
C LEU A 151 -14.63 4.16 5.92
N ALA A 152 -13.32 3.97 5.83
CA ALA A 152 -12.37 4.30 6.90
C ALA A 152 -12.29 5.79 7.24
N GLN A 153 -12.83 6.69 6.39
CA GLN A 153 -12.93 8.12 6.69
C GLN A 153 -14.15 8.45 7.56
N LEU A 154 -15.08 7.51 7.76
CA LEU A 154 -16.19 7.68 8.68
C LEU A 154 -15.72 7.51 10.13
N PRO A 155 -16.44 8.08 11.12
CA PRO A 155 -16.10 7.88 12.52
C PRO A 155 -16.05 6.41 12.92
N ASP A 156 -15.02 6.04 13.68
CA ASP A 156 -14.79 4.67 14.17
C ASP A 156 -16.02 4.12 14.91
N GLY A 157 -16.28 2.83 14.72
CA GLY A 157 -17.39 2.12 15.38
C GLY A 157 -18.79 2.47 14.86
N ARG A 158 -18.90 3.28 13.79
CA ARG A 158 -20.18 3.59 13.16
C ARG A 158 -20.82 2.39 12.46
N HIS A 159 -20.01 1.57 11.79
CA HIS A 159 -20.44 0.38 11.06
C HIS A 159 -19.63 -0.82 11.52
N ASP A 160 -20.27 -1.99 11.54
CA ASP A 160 -19.57 -3.26 11.62
C ASP A 160 -19.27 -3.80 10.21
N GLU A 161 -18.41 -4.83 10.13
CA GLU A 161 -17.99 -5.41 8.85
C GLU A 161 -19.20 -5.94 8.03
N GLU A 162 -20.23 -6.44 8.70
CA GLU A 162 -21.45 -6.92 8.04
C GLU A 162 -22.22 -5.79 7.34
N THR A 163 -22.40 -4.65 8.03
CA THR A 163 -23.01 -3.46 7.45
C THR A 163 -22.18 -2.91 6.30
N GLU A 164 -20.85 -2.83 6.44
CA GLU A 164 -19.97 -2.36 5.37
C GLU A 164 -20.07 -3.24 4.11
N ILE A 165 -20.15 -4.56 4.29
CA ILE A 165 -20.37 -5.51 3.20
C ILE A 165 -21.71 -5.24 2.52
N ASP A 166 -22.79 -4.97 3.26
CA ASP A 166 -24.10 -4.65 2.68
C ASP A 166 -24.05 -3.40 1.81
N LEU A 167 -23.35 -2.36 2.25
CA LEU A 167 -23.18 -1.12 1.49
C LEU A 167 -22.42 -1.38 0.17
N ILE A 168 -21.39 -2.22 0.21
CA ILE A 168 -20.55 -2.52 -0.97
C ILE A 168 -21.21 -3.54 -1.91
N TYR A 169 -21.90 -4.55 -1.40
CA TYR A 169 -22.48 -5.63 -2.21
C TYR A 169 -23.48 -5.10 -3.25
N GLY A 170 -24.26 -4.09 -2.90
CA GLY A 170 -25.19 -3.42 -3.82
C GLY A 170 -24.51 -2.69 -4.99
N LEU A 171 -23.21 -2.38 -4.85
CA LEU A 171 -22.40 -1.65 -5.82
C LEU A 171 -21.53 -2.55 -6.70
N LEU A 172 -21.41 -3.84 -6.35
CA LEU A 172 -20.68 -4.83 -7.12
C LEU A 172 -21.31 -5.03 -8.50
N ASN A 173 -20.45 -5.28 -9.48
CA ASN A 173 -20.89 -5.58 -10.83
C ASN A 173 -21.71 -6.89 -10.86
N ILE A 174 -22.69 -6.95 -11.76
CA ILE A 174 -23.55 -8.13 -11.91
C ILE A 174 -22.76 -9.42 -12.21
N LYS A 175 -21.57 -9.30 -12.82
CA LYS A 175 -20.68 -10.43 -13.10
C LYS A 175 -20.28 -11.18 -11.81
N TYR A 176 -20.15 -10.51 -10.67
CA TYR A 176 -19.90 -11.18 -9.39
C TYR A 176 -21.19 -11.62 -8.70
N ARG A 177 -22.21 -10.74 -8.67
CA ARG A 177 -23.48 -11.00 -7.95
C ARG A 177 -24.27 -12.18 -8.51
N LYS A 178 -24.02 -12.59 -9.76
CA LYS A 178 -24.58 -13.83 -10.34
C LYS A 178 -24.03 -15.11 -9.69
N HIS A 179 -22.81 -15.07 -9.18
CA HIS A 179 -22.11 -16.24 -8.64
C HIS A 179 -21.93 -16.18 -7.12
N ILE A 180 -22.01 -15.00 -6.52
CA ILE A 180 -21.87 -14.79 -5.07
C ILE A 180 -23.19 -14.26 -4.52
N ALA A 181 -23.94 -15.10 -3.79
CA ALA A 181 -25.11 -14.62 -3.06
C ALA A 181 -24.66 -13.90 -1.77
N ARG A 182 -25.42 -12.89 -1.34
CA ARG A 182 -25.07 -12.07 -0.18
C ARG A 182 -24.88 -12.89 1.11
N HIS A 183 -25.69 -13.93 1.30
CA HIS A 183 -25.65 -14.76 2.50
C HIS A 183 -24.53 -15.81 2.50
N ASP A 184 -23.80 -15.98 1.39
CA ASP A 184 -22.78 -17.01 1.27
C ASP A 184 -21.46 -16.66 1.95
N PHE A 185 -21.31 -15.42 2.44
CA PHE A 185 -20.07 -14.92 3.04
C PHE A 185 -20.36 -13.90 4.14
N LYS A 186 -19.44 -13.78 5.08
CA LYS A 186 -19.54 -12.89 6.24
C LYS A 186 -18.42 -11.87 6.36
N THR A 187 -17.31 -12.08 5.66
CA THR A 187 -16.12 -11.22 5.76
C THR A 187 -15.67 -10.73 4.39
N PHE A 188 -14.96 -9.60 4.35
CA PHE A 188 -14.35 -9.11 3.12
C PHE A 188 -13.35 -10.12 2.52
N ARG A 189 -12.67 -10.88 3.38
CA ARG A 189 -11.75 -11.93 2.94
C ARG A 189 -12.44 -12.98 2.09
N GLU A 190 -13.59 -13.47 2.54
CA GLU A 190 -14.38 -14.48 1.81
C GLU A 190 -14.93 -13.92 0.48
N LEU A 191 -15.37 -12.66 0.47
CA LEU A 191 -15.81 -11.99 -0.75
C LEU A 191 -14.68 -11.90 -1.79
N LEU A 192 -13.50 -11.47 -1.38
CA LEU A 192 -12.34 -11.33 -2.26
C LEU A 192 -11.89 -12.69 -2.80
N GLU A 193 -11.85 -13.72 -1.97
CA GLU A 193 -11.47 -15.07 -2.40
C GLU A 193 -12.40 -15.60 -3.50
N LYS A 194 -13.71 -15.52 -3.27
CA LYS A 194 -14.71 -15.92 -4.28
C LYS A 194 -14.63 -15.05 -5.54
N GLY A 195 -14.41 -13.75 -5.38
CA GLY A 195 -14.26 -12.81 -6.48
C GLY A 195 -13.08 -13.15 -7.39
N ARG A 196 -11.91 -13.48 -6.83
CA ARG A 196 -10.72 -13.88 -7.57
C ARG A 196 -10.93 -15.18 -8.35
N ILE A 197 -11.61 -16.15 -7.77
CA ILE A 197 -11.95 -17.41 -8.46
C ILE A 197 -12.85 -17.12 -9.68
N ILE A 198 -13.85 -16.24 -9.54
CA ILE A 198 -14.72 -15.85 -10.65
C ILE A 198 -13.94 -15.13 -11.75
N GLU A 199 -13.06 -14.20 -11.39
CA GLU A 199 -12.21 -13.50 -12.35
C GLU A 199 -11.32 -14.47 -13.13
N HIS A 200 -10.69 -15.41 -12.43
CA HIS A 200 -9.87 -16.44 -13.05
C HIS A 200 -10.68 -17.28 -14.05
N ASN A 201 -11.83 -17.80 -13.65
CA ASN A 201 -12.71 -18.60 -14.51
C ASN A 201 -13.22 -17.80 -15.73
N MET A 202 -13.56 -16.51 -15.53
CA MET A 202 -13.99 -15.64 -16.63
C MET A 202 -12.86 -15.37 -17.63
N MET A 203 -11.61 -15.26 -17.17
CA MET A 203 -10.46 -15.11 -18.06
C MET A 203 -10.22 -16.39 -18.87
N GLU A 204 -10.37 -17.56 -18.26
CA GLU A 204 -10.30 -18.86 -18.95
C GLU A 204 -11.40 -19.00 -20.01
N ASP A 205 -12.66 -18.71 -19.65
CA ASP A 205 -13.80 -18.74 -20.58
C ASP A 205 -13.60 -17.82 -21.79
N GLN A 206 -13.06 -16.62 -21.56
CA GLN A 206 -12.74 -15.68 -22.64
C GLN A 206 -11.62 -16.18 -23.54
N ALA A 207 -10.58 -16.83 -22.97
CA ALA A 207 -9.51 -17.45 -23.73
C ALA A 207 -10.01 -18.63 -24.59
N GLU A 208 -10.93 -19.44 -24.07
CA GLU A 208 -11.54 -20.54 -24.82
C GLU A 208 -12.44 -20.03 -25.96
N GLN A 209 -13.18 -18.93 -25.73
CA GLN A 209 -14.04 -18.31 -26.74
C GLN A 209 -13.26 -17.57 -27.83
N SER A 210 -12.07 -17.04 -27.52
CA SER A 210 -11.17 -16.37 -28.48
C SER A 210 -10.20 -17.30 -29.20
N GLY A 211 -10.17 -18.59 -28.82
CA GLY A 211 -9.57 -19.65 -29.64
C GLY A 211 -10.24 -19.75 -31.02
N PRO A 212 -9.62 -20.40 -32.02
CA PRO A 212 -10.22 -20.56 -33.34
C PRO A 212 -11.54 -21.30 -33.18
N VAL A 213 -12.66 -20.56 -33.36
CA VAL A 213 -14.04 -21.04 -33.18
C VAL A 213 -14.14 -22.47 -33.66
N ARG A 214 -14.28 -23.42 -32.72
CA ARG A 214 -14.57 -24.84 -32.99
C ARG A 214 -15.99 -24.90 -33.58
N GLY A 215 -16.10 -24.53 -34.86
CA GLY A 215 -17.36 -24.27 -35.54
C GLY A 215 -17.18 -23.54 -36.87
N ALA A 216 -16.08 -22.81 -37.07
CA ALA A 216 -15.71 -22.24 -38.37
C ALA A 216 -15.13 -23.27 -39.35
N ARG A 217 -15.60 -24.54 -39.30
CA ARG A 217 -15.56 -25.38 -40.50
C ARG A 217 -16.64 -24.87 -41.45
N GLY A 218 -16.42 -23.68 -42.01
CA GLY A 218 -17.13 -23.25 -43.19
C GLY A 218 -16.98 -24.36 -44.22
N THR A 219 -18.07 -25.10 -44.48
CA THR A 219 -18.12 -26.12 -45.53
C THR A 219 -17.52 -25.48 -46.77
N LYS A 220 -16.34 -25.93 -47.19
CA LYS A 220 -15.59 -25.30 -48.30
C LYS A 220 -16.55 -25.18 -49.48
N ARG A 221 -16.76 -23.94 -49.93
CA ARG A 221 -17.65 -23.61 -51.06
C ARG A 221 -16.79 -23.54 -52.31
N CYS A 222 -17.22 -24.20 -53.36
CA CYS A 222 -16.55 -24.16 -54.64
C CYS A 222 -16.61 -22.73 -55.21
N THR A 223 -15.47 -22.12 -55.54
CA THR A 223 -15.42 -20.75 -56.09
C THR A 223 -15.99 -20.64 -57.51
N TYR A 224 -16.18 -21.76 -58.22
CA TYR A 224 -16.71 -21.79 -59.58
C TYR A 224 -18.25 -21.94 -59.61
N CYS A 225 -18.80 -22.89 -58.85
CA CYS A 225 -20.24 -23.20 -58.87
C CYS A 225 -21.00 -22.77 -57.60
N ASN A 226 -20.31 -22.21 -56.61
CA ASN A 226 -20.87 -21.78 -55.33
C ASN A 226 -21.60 -22.86 -54.50
N PHE A 227 -21.48 -24.14 -54.87
CA PHE A 227 -21.98 -25.26 -54.06
C PHE A 227 -21.00 -25.65 -52.95
N ARG A 228 -21.55 -26.13 -51.84
CA ARG A 228 -20.80 -26.59 -50.66
C ARG A 228 -20.29 -28.02 -50.88
N GLY A 229 -19.16 -28.37 -50.27
CA GLY A 229 -18.70 -29.76 -50.17
C GLY A 229 -17.59 -30.18 -51.14
N HIS A 230 -17.07 -29.28 -51.98
CA HIS A 230 -15.93 -29.54 -52.86
C HIS A 230 -15.19 -28.24 -53.20
N LYS A 231 -13.93 -28.34 -53.67
CA LYS A 231 -13.16 -27.19 -54.18
C LYS A 231 -13.37 -26.96 -55.68
N SER A 232 -12.94 -25.81 -56.20
CA SER A 232 -13.03 -25.49 -57.64
C SER A 232 -12.26 -26.46 -58.55
N GLU A 233 -11.21 -27.10 -58.04
CA GLU A 233 -10.42 -28.13 -58.74
C GLU A 233 -11.21 -29.44 -58.92
N GLU A 234 -12.10 -29.74 -57.99
CA GLU A 234 -12.94 -30.95 -57.96
C GLU A 234 -14.32 -30.69 -58.58
N CYS A 235 -14.55 -29.49 -59.11
CA CYS A 235 -15.86 -29.09 -59.60
C CYS A 235 -16.21 -29.78 -60.91
N ARG A 236 -17.21 -30.68 -60.87
CA ARG A 236 -17.73 -31.38 -62.03
C ARG A 236 -18.19 -30.43 -63.15
N LYS A 237 -18.81 -29.31 -62.78
CA LYS A 237 -19.29 -28.28 -63.72
C LYS A 237 -18.15 -27.54 -64.44
N ARG A 238 -16.99 -27.41 -63.80
CA ARG A 238 -15.77 -26.82 -64.41
C ARG A 238 -15.08 -27.82 -65.34
N LYS A 239 -15.00 -29.10 -64.93
CA LYS A 239 -14.41 -30.16 -65.75
C LYS A 239 -15.19 -30.41 -67.04
N SER A 240 -16.52 -30.30 -67.01
CA SER A 240 -17.33 -30.38 -68.24
C SER A 240 -17.07 -29.19 -69.17
N ALA A 241 -17.00 -27.96 -68.64
CA ALA A 241 -16.75 -26.76 -69.44
C ALA A 241 -15.37 -26.74 -70.12
N ASN A 242 -14.36 -27.35 -69.49
CA ASN A 242 -13.00 -27.46 -70.07
C ASN A 242 -12.85 -28.61 -71.09
N ASN A 243 -13.83 -29.51 -71.21
CA ASN A 243 -13.80 -30.63 -72.16
C ASN A 243 -14.57 -30.33 -73.46
N ASP A 244 -15.30 -29.21 -73.51
CA ASP A 244 -16.07 -28.74 -74.66
C ASP A 244 -15.32 -27.65 -75.47
N ASP A 245 -14.05 -27.38 -75.14
CA ASP A 245 -13.06 -26.60 -75.90
C ASP A 245 -11.96 -27.53 -76.43
#